data_AF-A0A0Q9A3M1-F1
#
_entry.id   AF-A0A0Q9A3M1-F1
#
_cell.length_a   1.000
_cell.length_b   1.000
_cell.length_c   1.000
_cell.angle_alpha   90.00
_cell.angle_beta   90.00
_cell.angle_gamma   90.00
#
_symmetry.space_group_name_H-M   'P 1'
#
loop_
_entity.id
_entity.type
_entity.pdbx_description
1 polymer ?
#
loop_
_entity_poly.entity_id
_entity_poly.type
_entity_poly.pdbx_seq_one_letter_code
_entity_poly.pdbx_strand_id
1 'polypeptide(L)'
;MVPKGDSIELIQKQIDTLFRFSLYNKAKRIDGQLILSRKDSIFWTSQFLSIQNNTIKFKRLCEEKDLRKLDSVTKTKGKMLDSTSYLVKPTRSEFKKILKIKNLGFDREYKKISK
;
A
#
# COMPACT_ATOMS: atom_id res chain seq x y z
N MET A 1 -47.67 1.11 19.10
CA MET A 1 -46.37 1.68 18.65
C MET A 1 -45.27 0.77 19.14
N VAL A 2 -44.48 0.17 18.24
CA VAL A 2 -43.34 -0.69 18.63
C VAL A 2 -42.17 0.25 18.99
N PRO A 3 -41.43 0.03 20.10
CA PRO A 3 -40.32 0.88 20.46
C PRO A 3 -39.24 0.80 19.37
N LYS A 4 -38.73 1.94 18.90
CA LYS A 4 -37.53 1.99 18.08
C LYS A 4 -36.37 1.51 18.94
N GLY A 5 -35.95 0.27 18.75
CA GLY A 5 -34.77 -0.28 19.42
C GLY A 5 -33.50 0.39 18.91
N ASP A 6 -32.62 0.76 19.84
CA ASP A 6 -31.27 1.21 19.51
C ASP A 6 -30.51 0.05 18.86
N SER A 7 -30.08 0.25 17.62
CA SER A 7 -29.35 -0.77 16.87
C SER A 7 -27.85 -0.61 17.10
N ILE A 8 -27.17 -1.70 17.47
CA ILE A 8 -25.71 -1.73 17.63
C ILE A 8 -25.12 -2.56 16.49
N GLU A 9 -24.23 -1.95 15.69
CA GLU A 9 -23.48 -2.64 14.64
C GLU A 9 -22.13 -3.11 15.18
N LEU A 10 -21.93 -4.43 15.25
CA LEU A 10 -20.66 -5.05 15.63
C LEU A 10 -19.89 -5.48 14.38
N ILE A 11 -18.82 -4.75 14.05
CA ILE A 11 -17.95 -5.07 12.90
C ILE A 11 -16.68 -5.73 13.41
N GLN A 12 -16.58 -7.06 13.26
CA GLN A 12 -15.34 -7.79 13.51
C GLN A 12 -14.50 -7.88 12.22
N LYS A 13 -13.43 -7.08 12.16
CA LYS A 13 -12.53 -7.06 10.99
C LYS A 13 -11.30 -7.91 11.25
N GLN A 14 -11.24 -9.10 10.66
CA GLN A 14 -10.03 -9.93 10.67
C GLN A 14 -9.02 -9.34 9.68
N ILE A 15 -7.95 -8.74 10.22
CA ILE A 15 -6.89 -8.14 9.39
C ILE A 15 -5.83 -9.22 9.15
N ASP A 16 -5.89 -9.87 7.98
CA ASP A 16 -4.84 -10.79 7.53
C ASP A 16 -3.51 -10.04 7.34
N THR A 17 -2.74 -9.93 8.41
CA THR A 17 -1.31 -9.61 8.35
C THR A 17 -0.59 -10.94 8.48
N LEU A 18 -0.42 -11.62 7.35
CA LEU A 18 0.12 -12.99 7.30
C LEU A 18 1.49 -13.11 7.98
N PHE A 19 2.33 -12.06 7.95
CA PHE A 19 3.63 -12.04 8.62
C PHE A 19 3.99 -10.63 9.11
N ARG A 20 4.31 -10.52 10.41
CA ARG A 20 4.93 -9.33 11.01
C ARG A 20 6.36 -9.71 11.41
N PHE A 21 7.35 -9.20 10.66
CA PHE A 21 8.76 -9.47 10.95
C PHE A 21 9.23 -8.77 12.23
N SER A 22 8.73 -7.56 12.48
CA SER A 22 8.98 -6.82 13.73
C SER A 22 7.87 -5.78 13.96
N LEU A 23 7.93 -5.04 15.08
CA LEU A 23 7.01 -3.92 15.33
C LEU A 23 7.11 -2.83 14.25
N TYR A 24 8.26 -2.74 13.59
CA TYR A 24 8.58 -1.72 12.58
C TYR A 24 8.48 -2.24 11.15
N ASN A 25 8.42 -3.56 10.95
CA ASN A 25 8.40 -4.17 9.62
C ASN A 25 7.14 -5.01 9.44
N LYS A 26 6.36 -4.67 8.42
CA LYS A 26 5.15 -5.39 8.04
C LYS A 26 5.24 -5.84 6.60
N ALA A 27 4.80 -7.06 6.33
CA ALA A 27 4.64 -7.53 4.97
C ALA A 27 3.20 -7.93 4.70
N LYS A 28 2.70 -7.55 3.53
CA LYS A 28 1.34 -7.89 3.11
C LYS A 28 1.30 -8.27 1.64
N ARG A 29 0.65 -9.39 1.35
CA ARG A 29 0.39 -9.81 -0.03
C ARG A 29 -0.90 -9.14 -0.52
N ILE A 30 -0.82 -8.37 -1.60
CA ILE A 30 -1.96 -7.75 -2.26
C ILE A 30 -1.80 -7.93 -3.77
N ASP A 31 -2.83 -8.47 -4.41
CA ASP A 31 -2.90 -8.64 -5.88
C ASP A 31 -1.68 -9.39 -6.46
N GLY A 32 -1.24 -10.44 -5.75
CA GLY A 32 -0.06 -11.23 -6.16
C GLY A 32 1.29 -10.58 -5.88
N GLN A 33 1.33 -9.29 -5.51
CA GLN A 33 2.54 -8.57 -5.12
C GLN A 33 2.75 -8.60 -3.60
N LEU A 34 4.01 -8.55 -3.17
CA LEU A 34 4.38 -8.45 -1.77
C LEU A 34 4.73 -6.99 -1.44
N ILE A 35 4.02 -6.41 -0.49
CA ILE A 35 4.24 -5.04 -0.02
C ILE A 35 5.01 -5.13 1.28
N LEU A 36 6.20 -4.55 1.29
CA LEU A 36 7.10 -4.44 2.42
C LEU A 36 6.99 -3.02 2.96
N SER A 37 6.47 -2.87 4.17
CA SER A 37 6.33 -1.58 4.84
C SER A 37 7.26 -1.51 6.03
N ARG A 38 8.09 -0.47 6.09
CA ARG A 38 8.99 -0.17 7.19
C ARG A 38 8.60 1.15 7.83
N LYS A 39 8.40 1.12 9.14
CA LYS A 39 8.23 2.27 10.02
C LYS A 39 9.60 2.76 10.47
N ASP A 40 9.87 4.06 10.34
CA ASP A 40 11.08 4.67 10.91
C ASP A 40 10.80 5.27 12.30
N SER A 41 9.81 6.13 12.39
CA SER A 41 9.33 6.88 13.54
C SER A 41 7.81 6.99 13.39
N ILE A 42 7.27 8.11 12.91
CA ILE A 42 5.83 8.24 12.61
C ILE A 42 5.48 7.89 11.17
N PHE A 43 6.48 7.79 10.28
CA PHE A 43 6.26 7.57 8.86
C PHE A 43 6.40 6.10 8.47
N TRP A 44 5.63 5.70 7.45
CA TRP A 44 5.72 4.39 6.83
C TRP A 44 6.28 4.54 5.43
N THR A 45 7.43 3.93 5.18
CA THR A 45 7.96 3.73 3.83
C THR A 45 7.45 2.39 3.31
N SER A 46 7.08 2.34 2.03
CA SER A 46 6.59 1.11 1.40
C SER A 46 7.36 0.79 0.12
N GLN A 47 7.74 -0.47 -0.01
CA GLN A 47 8.37 -1.04 -1.19
C GLN A 47 7.52 -2.21 -1.69
N PHE A 48 7.34 -2.31 -2.98
CA PHE A 48 6.61 -3.39 -3.62
C PHE A 48 7.58 -4.33 -4.29
N LEU A 49 7.36 -5.62 -4.06
CA LEU A 49 8.10 -6.70 -4.65
C LEU A 49 7.15 -7.52 -5.51
N SER A 50 7.51 -7.70 -6.78
CA SER A 50 6.82 -8.63 -7.67
C SER A 50 7.83 -9.56 -8.32
N ILE A 51 7.39 -10.77 -8.60
CA ILE A 51 8.17 -11.78 -9.31
C ILE A 51 7.38 -12.10 -10.57
N GLN A 52 7.98 -11.84 -11.73
CA GLN A 52 7.39 -12.09 -13.03
C GLN A 52 8.47 -12.63 -13.97
N ASN A 53 8.21 -13.76 -14.64
CA ASN A 53 9.10 -14.34 -15.65
C ASN A 53 10.56 -14.44 -15.20
N ASN A 54 10.81 -15.03 -14.02
CA ASN A 54 12.14 -15.13 -13.39
C ASN A 54 12.87 -13.79 -13.17
N THR A 55 12.12 -12.69 -13.19
CA THR A 55 12.60 -11.34 -12.91
C THR A 55 11.96 -10.85 -11.63
N ILE A 56 12.79 -10.41 -10.69
CA ILE A 56 12.36 -9.78 -9.46
C ILE A 56 12.33 -8.27 -9.71
N LYS A 57 11.17 -7.64 -9.47
CA LYS A 57 11.00 -6.19 -9.59
C LYS A 57 10.75 -5.58 -8.22
N PHE A 58 11.53 -4.57 -7.88
CA PHE A 58 11.36 -3.73 -6.71
C PHE A 58 10.85 -2.37 -7.15
N LYS A 59 9.67 -2.00 -6.69
CA LYS A 59 9.10 -0.67 -6.90
C LYS A 59 9.07 0.09 -5.59
N ARG A 60 9.50 1.35 -5.58
CA ARG A 60 9.34 2.25 -4.44
C ARG A 60 8.44 3.41 -4.83
N LEU A 61 7.37 3.62 -4.06
CA LEU A 61 6.57 4.83 -4.16
C LEU A 61 7.27 5.94 -3.40
N CYS A 62 7.58 7.04 -4.08
CA CYS A 62 7.68 8.41 -3.55
C CYS A 62 8.60 9.25 -4.43
N GLU A 63 8.00 9.88 -5.44
CA GLU A 63 8.35 11.23 -5.86
C GLU A 63 7.06 12.08 -5.83
N GLU A 64 7.16 13.39 -5.67
CA GLU A 64 6.00 14.30 -5.66
C GLU A 64 5.10 14.10 -6.90
N LYS A 65 5.70 13.76 -8.03
CA LYS A 65 5.03 13.46 -9.30
C LYS A 65 4.09 12.24 -9.22
N ASP A 66 4.38 11.29 -8.35
CA ASP A 66 3.55 10.10 -8.18
C ASP A 66 2.31 10.36 -7.33
N LEU A 67 2.33 11.36 -6.45
CA LEU A 67 1.18 11.72 -5.62
C LEU A 67 -0.02 12.11 -6.48
N ARG A 68 0.20 12.86 -7.56
CA ARG A 68 -0.85 13.21 -8.53
C ARG A 68 -1.48 11.98 -9.20
N LYS A 69 -0.68 10.93 -9.41
CA LYS A 69 -1.16 9.66 -9.98
C LYS A 69 -1.91 8.81 -8.93
N LEU A 70 -1.57 8.94 -7.65
CA LEU A 70 -2.32 8.30 -6.58
C LEU A 70 -3.70 8.95 -6.43
N ASP A 71 -3.75 10.28 -6.44
CA ASP A 71 -4.98 11.07 -6.31
C ASP A 71 -5.99 10.83 -7.44
N SER A 72 -5.54 10.38 -8.61
CA SER A 72 -6.45 10.03 -9.70
C SER A 72 -7.22 8.73 -9.44
N VAL A 73 -6.73 7.90 -8.53
CA VAL A 73 -7.27 6.57 -8.22
C VAL A 73 -7.96 6.53 -6.86
N THR A 74 -7.59 7.41 -5.94
CA THR A 74 -8.18 7.49 -4.59
C THR A 74 -9.34 8.47 -4.55
N LYS A 75 -10.46 8.08 -3.95
CA LYS A 75 -11.59 8.98 -3.68
C LYS A 75 -11.20 10.10 -2.72
N THR A 76 -10.38 9.78 -1.71
CA THR A 76 -9.80 10.77 -0.79
C THR A 76 -8.44 11.17 -1.34
N LYS A 77 -8.31 12.45 -1.70
CA LYS A 77 -7.03 13.01 -2.14
C LYS A 77 -6.04 13.08 -0.99
N GLY A 78 -4.75 12.99 -1.32
CA GLY A 78 -3.66 13.16 -0.37
C GLY A 78 -3.73 14.53 0.28
N LYS A 79 -3.54 14.58 1.60
CA LYS A 79 -3.38 15.84 2.34
C LYS A 79 -1.92 16.02 2.68
N MET A 80 -1.31 17.13 2.26
CA MET A 80 0.03 17.50 2.69
C MET A 80 0.00 17.77 4.20
N LEU A 81 0.90 17.13 4.94
CA LEU A 81 1.09 17.38 6.37
C LEU A 81 2.21 18.40 6.56
N ASP A 82 3.34 18.19 5.87
CA ASP A 82 4.49 19.10 5.81
C ASP A 82 5.12 19.08 4.40
N SER A 83 6.18 19.86 4.18
CA SER A 83 6.97 19.93 2.93
C SER A 83 7.39 18.57 2.36
N THR A 84 7.56 17.57 3.24
CA THR A 84 8.10 16.24 2.89
C THR A 84 7.12 15.10 3.18
N SER A 85 5.94 15.39 3.73
CA SER A 85 5.04 14.37 4.26
C SER A 85 3.61 14.54 3.72
N TYR A 86 3.03 13.43 3.26
CA TYR A 86 1.68 13.38 2.69
C TYR A 86 0.87 12.25 3.33
N LEU A 87 -0.36 12.58 3.73
CA LEU A 87 -1.33 11.62 4.24
C LEU A 87 -2.18 11.09 3.09
N VAL A 88 -2.01 9.80 2.77
CA VAL A 88 -2.85 9.08 1.79
C VAL A 88 -3.53 7.92 2.50
N LYS A 89 -4.86 7.80 2.35
CA LYS A 89 -5.66 6.75 2.99
C LYS A 89 -6.50 5.97 1.97
N PRO A 90 -5.85 5.22 1.06
CA PRO A 90 -6.57 4.43 0.07
C PRO A 90 -7.29 3.26 0.74
N THR A 91 -8.49 2.94 0.26
CA THR A 91 -9.14 1.66 0.53
C THR A 91 -8.35 0.51 -0.09
N ARG A 92 -8.62 -0.74 0.32
CA ARG A 92 -7.93 -1.92 -0.25
C ARG A 92 -8.13 -2.04 -1.76
N SER A 93 -9.33 -1.71 -2.26
CA SER A 93 -9.65 -1.75 -3.69
C SER A 93 -8.93 -0.65 -4.47
N GLU A 94 -8.85 0.57 -3.93
CA GLU A 94 -8.07 1.66 -4.53
C GLU A 94 -6.58 1.35 -4.51
N PHE A 95 -6.07 0.78 -3.42
CA PHE A 95 -4.67 0.37 -3.33
C PHE A 95 -4.32 -0.69 -4.38
N LYS A 96 -5.20 -1.65 -4.66
CA LYS A 96 -5.02 -2.59 -5.77
C LYS A 96 -4.90 -1.90 -7.13
N LYS A 97 -5.68 -0.84 -7.35
CA LYS A 97 -5.61 -0.05 -8.59
C LYS A 97 -4.29 0.73 -8.67
N ILE A 98 -3.83 1.31 -7.56
CA ILE A 98 -2.54 1.99 -7.44
C ILE A 98 -1.40 1.08 -7.88
N LEU A 99 -1.40 -0.18 -7.43
CA LEU A 99 -0.37 -1.18 -7.79
C LEU A 99 -0.29 -1.48 -9.30
N LYS A 100 -1.35 -1.16 -10.07
CA LYS A 100 -1.42 -1.40 -11.52
C LYS A 100 -1.02 -0.19 -12.35
N ILE A 101 -0.79 0.98 -11.73
CA ILE A 101 -0.38 2.20 -12.45
C ILE A 101 1.02 1.98 -13.03
N LYS A 102 1.15 2.20 -14.35
CA LYS A 102 2.43 2.20 -15.05
C LYS A 102 3.26 3.43 -14.66
N ASN A 103 4.58 3.28 -14.61
CA ASN A 103 5.52 4.38 -14.32
C ASN A 103 5.20 5.11 -13.00
N LEU A 104 4.84 4.36 -11.97
CA LEU A 104 4.55 4.87 -10.63
C LEU A 104 5.76 4.57 -9.74
N GLY A 105 6.55 5.60 -9.40
CA GLY A 105 7.77 5.44 -8.63
C GLY A 105 8.95 4.88 -9.43
N PHE A 106 9.97 4.46 -8.69
CA PHE A 106 11.22 3.93 -9.24
C PHE A 106 11.22 2.40 -9.22
N ASP A 107 11.54 1.79 -10.36
CA ASP A 107 11.61 0.35 -10.54
C ASP A 107 13.07 -0.13 -10.66
N ARG A 108 13.47 -1.10 -9.84
CA ARG A 108 14.71 -1.89 -10.00
C ARG A 108 14.34 -3.31 -10.39
N GLU A 109 14.96 -3.82 -11.45
CA GLU A 109 14.72 -5.17 -11.95
C GLU A 109 15.99 -6.02 -11.85
N TYR A 110 15.83 -7.25 -11.37
CA TYR A 110 16.90 -8.25 -11.30
C TYR A 110 16.44 -9.50 -12.03
N LYS A 111 17.16 -9.91 -13.07
CA LYS A 111 16.90 -11.16 -13.79
C LYS A 111 17.69 -12.29 -13.16
N LYS A 112 17.05 -13.46 -13.01
CA LYS A 112 17.75 -14.68 -12.64
C LYS A 112 18.79 -15.00 -13.72
N ILE A 113 20.04 -15.15 -13.31
CA ILE A 113 21.10 -15.68 -14.16
C ILE A 113 20.95 -17.22 -14.11
N SER A 114 20.70 -17.88 -15.24
CA SER A 114 20.78 -19.34 -15.28
C SER A 114 22.24 -19.75 -15.17
N LYS A 115 22.54 -20.69 -14.27
CA LYS A 115 23.80 -21.44 -14.32
C LYS A 115 23.79 -22.39 -15.50
#